data_AF-A0A0F9EHF1-F1
#
_entry.id   AF-A0A0F9EHF1-F1
#
_cell.length_a   1.000
_cell.length_b   1.000
_cell.length_c   1.000
_cell.angle_alpha   90.00
_cell.angle_beta   90.00
_cell.angle_gamma   90.00
#
_symmetry.space_group_name_H-M   'P 1'
#
loop_
_entity.id
_entity.type
_entity.pdbx_description
1 polymer ?
#
loop_
_entity_poly.entity_id
_entity_poly.type
_entity_poly.pdbx_seq_one_letter_code
_entity_poly.pdbx_strand_id
1 'polypeptide(L)'
;GIGAMGQVSTWILGPVKGLLATAESGDLPPSLLKMNKNGIPTTLLIIQASLVTLFGLLFAVIPGVNAAFIMLLNTLIMLYVIMYILMFAAAIKLRYTEPDVPRAYKVPGGARAGMWIIAGIGILTSLFVLFIGFFPPSQLEISSVVVYRAFIGISLVVMVAIPFILYAFRKPSWKAKPEAKQAKAA
;
A
#
# COMPACT_ATOMS: atom_id res chain seq x y z
N GLY A 1 -19.05 -16.00 12.86
CA GLY A 1 -18.34 -15.71 14.11
C GLY A 1 -16.85 -15.96 13.99
N ILE A 2 -16.42 -17.22 14.07
CA ILE A 2 -14.98 -17.60 14.14
C ILE A 2 -14.22 -17.26 12.86
N GLY A 3 -14.79 -17.51 11.68
CA GLY A 3 -14.15 -17.19 10.40
C GLY A 3 -13.82 -15.70 10.21
N ALA A 4 -14.72 -14.81 10.64
CA ALA A 4 -14.50 -13.36 10.58
C ALA A 4 -13.35 -12.91 11.52
N MET A 5 -13.27 -13.48 12.73
CA MET A 5 -12.17 -13.20 13.66
C MET A 5 -10.82 -13.70 13.12
N GLY A 6 -10.80 -14.87 12.46
CA GLY A 6 -9.61 -15.38 11.79
C GLY A 6 -9.15 -14.49 10.62
N GLN A 7 -10.09 -13.99 9.83
CA GLN A 7 -9.80 -13.05 8.74
C GLN A 7 -9.18 -11.75 9.28
N VAL A 8 -9.80 -11.11 10.26
CA VAL A 8 -9.31 -9.85 10.85
C VAL A 8 -7.89 -10.04 11.42
N SER A 9 -7.64 -11.15 12.11
CA SER A 9 -6.31 -11.46 12.68
C SER A 9 -5.21 -11.54 11.61
N THR A 10 -5.55 -12.06 10.42
CA THR A 10 -4.61 -12.16 9.30
C THR A 10 -4.30 -10.80 8.69
N TRP A 11 -5.32 -9.95 8.52
CA TRP A 11 -5.16 -8.60 7.97
C TRP A 11 -4.40 -7.65 8.89
N ILE A 12 -4.36 -7.90 10.19
CA ILE A 12 -3.56 -7.13 11.13
C ILE A 12 -2.06 -7.39 10.91
N LEU A 13 -1.65 -8.64 10.77
CA LEU A 13 -0.23 -8.98 10.66
C LEU A 13 0.34 -8.81 9.24
N GLY A 14 -0.48 -8.95 8.20
CA GLY A 14 -0.05 -8.91 6.80
C GLY A 14 0.71 -7.61 6.43
N PRO A 15 0.08 -6.43 6.52
CA PRO A 15 0.70 -5.15 6.17
C PRO A 15 1.95 -4.85 6.98
N VAL A 16 1.90 -5.17 8.28
CA VAL A 16 3.01 -4.98 9.23
C VAL A 16 4.23 -5.80 8.83
N LYS A 17 4.05 -7.07 8.44
CA LYS A 17 5.13 -7.91 7.91
C LYS A 17 5.60 -7.47 6.53
N GLY A 18 4.70 -6.99 5.68
CA GLY A 18 5.06 -6.41 4.37
C GLY A 18 5.98 -5.19 4.51
N LEU A 19 5.65 -4.28 5.43
CA LEU A 19 6.52 -3.14 5.78
C LEU A 19 7.84 -3.60 6.40
N LEU A 20 7.81 -4.65 7.24
CA LEU A 20 9.04 -5.19 7.82
C LEU A 20 10.03 -5.69 6.76
N ALA A 21 9.57 -6.21 5.62
CA ALA A 21 10.47 -6.62 4.53
C ALA A 21 11.31 -5.44 3.97
N THR A 22 10.78 -4.21 4.04
CA THR A 22 11.52 -3.00 3.62
C THR A 22 12.60 -2.57 4.65
N ALA A 23 12.54 -3.11 5.87
CA ALA A 23 13.54 -2.86 6.91
C ALA A 23 14.91 -3.46 6.57
N GLU A 24 14.93 -4.58 5.85
CA GLU A 24 16.19 -5.23 5.42
C GLU A 24 17.01 -4.29 4.51
N SER A 25 16.31 -3.48 3.71
CA SER A 25 16.90 -2.46 2.84
C SER A 25 17.26 -1.17 3.58
N GLY A 26 16.86 -1.02 4.85
CA GLY A 26 17.06 0.19 5.66
C GLY A 26 16.14 1.35 5.26
N ASP A 27 14.99 1.06 4.64
CA ASP A 27 14.06 2.08 4.13
C ASP A 27 13.13 2.64 5.21
N LEU A 28 13.12 2.04 6.41
CA LEU A 28 12.32 2.48 7.56
C LEU A 28 13.20 2.89 8.76
N PRO A 29 12.80 3.92 9.53
CA PRO A 29 13.52 4.33 10.73
C PRO A 29 13.47 3.24 11.82
N PRO A 30 14.57 2.99 12.57
CA PRO A 30 14.64 1.95 13.60
C PRO A 30 13.58 2.03 14.69
N SER A 31 13.06 3.22 14.98
CA SER A 31 11.97 3.43 15.96
C SER A 31 10.68 2.71 15.58
N LEU A 32 10.36 2.63 14.28
CA LEU A 32 9.20 1.90 13.76
C LEU A 32 9.44 0.38 13.76
N LEU A 33 10.69 -0.05 13.77
CA LEU A 33 11.08 -1.45 13.67
C LEU A 33 11.25 -2.15 15.03
N LYS A 34 10.91 -1.50 16.14
CA LYS A 34 11.03 -2.11 17.48
C LYS A 34 10.20 -3.39 17.58
N MET A 35 10.88 -4.52 17.76
CA MET A 35 10.25 -5.85 17.79
C MET A 35 9.99 -6.34 19.22
N ASN A 36 9.00 -7.20 19.39
CA ASN A 36 8.83 -8.02 20.59
C ASN A 36 9.63 -9.34 20.48
N LYS A 37 9.55 -10.18 21.52
CA LYS A 37 10.22 -11.50 21.59
C LYS A 37 9.85 -12.44 20.43
N ASN A 38 8.68 -12.24 19.82
CA ASN A 38 8.17 -13.06 18.72
C ASN A 38 8.55 -12.51 17.33
N GLY A 39 9.40 -11.47 17.26
CA GLY A 39 9.83 -10.87 16.00
C GLY A 39 8.76 -10.03 15.30
N ILE A 40 7.74 -9.57 16.04
CA ILE A 40 6.68 -8.72 15.49
C ILE A 40 7.02 -7.25 15.78
N PRO A 41 7.03 -6.36 14.78
CA PRO A 41 7.34 -4.94 14.96
C PRO A 41 6.16 -4.26 15.67
N THR A 42 6.31 -4.08 16.97
CA THR A 42 5.25 -3.70 17.90
C THR A 42 4.87 -2.23 17.72
N THR A 43 5.82 -1.35 17.39
CA THR A 43 5.53 0.07 17.11
C THR A 43 4.57 0.22 15.93
N LEU A 44 4.86 -0.41 14.78
CA LEU A 44 3.98 -0.40 13.60
C LEU A 44 2.60 -0.97 13.91
N LEU A 45 2.56 -2.07 14.66
CA LEU A 45 1.32 -2.72 15.06
C LEU A 45 0.45 -1.80 15.93
N ILE A 46 1.05 -1.12 16.91
CA ILE A 46 0.34 -0.15 17.77
C ILE A 46 -0.17 1.02 16.95
N ILE A 47 0.67 1.60 16.06
CA ILE A 47 0.26 2.72 15.21
C ILE A 47 -0.97 2.36 14.36
N GLN A 48 -0.95 1.22 13.67
CA GLN A 48 -2.11 0.83 12.85
C GLN A 48 -3.33 0.54 13.72
N ALA A 49 -3.15 -0.13 14.87
CA ALA A 49 -4.26 -0.48 15.76
C ALA A 49 -4.92 0.78 16.32
N SER A 50 -4.12 1.77 16.73
CA SER A 50 -4.61 3.09 17.17
C SER A 50 -5.40 3.80 16.09
N LEU A 51 -4.93 3.79 14.83
CA LEU A 51 -5.65 4.39 13.71
C LEU A 51 -6.98 3.67 13.45
N VAL A 52 -6.98 2.34 13.41
CA VAL A 52 -8.20 1.53 13.21
C VAL A 52 -9.21 1.78 14.33
N THR A 53 -8.77 1.80 15.60
CA THR A 53 -9.64 2.11 16.73
C THR A 53 -10.20 3.52 16.65
N LEU A 54 -9.37 4.51 16.31
CA LEU A 54 -9.82 5.90 16.14
C LEU A 54 -10.91 5.99 15.07
N PHE A 55 -10.67 5.46 13.87
CA PHE A 55 -11.68 5.48 12.81
C PHE A 55 -12.93 4.70 13.21
N GLY A 56 -12.78 3.53 13.84
CA GLY A 56 -13.90 2.75 14.35
C GLY A 56 -14.78 3.51 15.35
N LEU A 57 -14.18 4.29 16.25
CA LEU A 57 -14.91 5.14 17.18
C LEU A 57 -15.63 6.30 16.48
N LEU A 58 -15.00 6.93 15.49
CA LEU A 58 -15.65 7.96 14.67
C LEU A 58 -16.91 7.38 13.98
N PHE A 59 -16.83 6.15 13.47
CA PHE A 59 -17.99 5.45 12.90
C PHE A 59 -19.09 5.13 13.90
N ALA A 60 -18.72 4.75 15.13
CA ALA A 60 -19.70 4.37 16.14
C ALA A 60 -20.45 5.57 16.73
N VAL A 61 -19.80 6.74 16.82
CA VAL A 61 -20.32 7.89 17.59
C VAL A 61 -20.88 8.99 16.70
N ILE A 62 -20.36 9.19 15.48
CA ILE A 62 -20.73 10.32 14.62
C ILE A 62 -21.72 9.87 13.53
N PRO A 63 -23.00 10.29 13.59
CA PRO A 63 -23.94 10.04 12.50
C PRO A 63 -23.47 10.70 11.21
N GLY A 64 -23.66 10.04 10.06
CA GLY A 64 -23.38 10.63 8.75
C GLY A 64 -21.91 10.63 8.31
N VAL A 65 -20.98 10.03 9.06
CA VAL A 65 -19.56 9.92 8.68
C VAL A 65 -19.29 9.01 7.46
N ASN A 66 -20.34 8.41 6.89
CA ASN A 66 -20.27 7.51 5.72
C ASN A 66 -19.65 8.20 4.48
N ALA A 67 -19.91 9.50 4.27
CA ALA A 67 -19.31 10.22 3.16
C ALA A 67 -17.77 10.28 3.30
N ALA A 68 -17.26 10.57 4.50
CA ALA A 68 -15.82 10.58 4.77
C ALA A 68 -15.21 9.18 4.59
N PHE A 69 -15.91 8.12 4.99
CA PHE A 69 -15.46 6.74 4.76
C PHE A 69 -15.29 6.41 3.29
N ILE A 70 -16.30 6.71 2.49
CA ILE A 70 -16.27 6.41 1.05
C ILE A 70 -15.18 7.24 0.37
N MET A 71 -14.96 8.49 0.80
CA MET A 71 -13.85 9.32 0.33
C MET A 71 -12.48 8.73 0.69
N LEU A 72 -12.31 8.20 1.91
CA LEU A 72 -11.09 7.51 2.33
C LEU A 72 -10.86 6.21 1.56
N LEU A 73 -11.90 5.38 1.40
CA LEU A 73 -11.84 4.16 0.60
C LEU A 73 -11.51 4.44 -0.86
N ASN A 74 -12.10 5.49 -1.43
CA ASN A 74 -11.81 5.90 -2.80
C ASN A 74 -10.35 6.34 -2.95
N THR A 75 -9.83 7.11 -1.99
CA THR A 75 -8.40 7.48 -1.94
C THR A 75 -7.49 6.24 -1.86
N LEU A 76 -7.87 5.23 -1.06
CA LEU A 76 -7.16 3.95 -0.97
C LEU A 76 -7.14 3.23 -2.32
N ILE A 77 -8.28 3.13 -3.00
CA ILE A 77 -8.38 2.49 -4.33
C ILE A 77 -7.47 3.23 -5.33
N MET A 78 -7.48 4.57 -5.30
CA MET A 78 -6.63 5.39 -6.18
C MET A 78 -5.14 5.17 -5.91
N LEU A 79 -4.73 5.09 -4.65
CA LEU A 79 -3.35 4.76 -4.29
C LEU A 79 -2.97 3.35 -4.80
N TYR A 80 -3.90 2.40 -4.68
CA TYR A 80 -3.68 1.02 -5.11
C TYR A 80 -3.49 0.90 -6.64
N VAL A 81 -4.27 1.63 -7.43
CA VAL A 81 -4.10 1.62 -8.90
C VAL A 81 -2.81 2.32 -9.34
N ILE A 82 -2.30 3.31 -8.60
CA ILE A 82 -0.95 3.86 -8.86
C ILE A 82 0.10 2.75 -8.70
N MET A 83 0.01 1.95 -7.64
CA MET A 83 0.92 0.82 -7.45
C MET A 83 0.83 -0.19 -8.60
N TYR A 84 -0.37 -0.45 -9.11
CA TYR A 84 -0.56 -1.32 -10.28
C TYR A 84 0.04 -0.74 -11.56
N ILE A 85 -0.08 0.56 -11.80
CA ILE A 85 0.59 1.22 -12.94
C ILE A 85 2.09 1.01 -12.86
N LEU A 86 2.70 1.25 -11.68
CA LEU A 86 4.13 1.03 -11.46
C LEU A 86 4.52 -0.43 -11.65
N MET A 87 3.72 -1.37 -11.14
CA MET A 87 3.94 -2.80 -11.26
C MET A 87 3.89 -3.27 -12.72
N PHE A 88 2.89 -2.84 -13.49
CA PHE A 88 2.78 -3.17 -14.92
C PHE A 88 3.92 -2.56 -15.74
N ALA A 89 4.29 -1.31 -15.46
CA ALA A 89 5.43 -0.65 -16.10
C ALA A 89 6.75 -1.38 -15.78
N ALA A 90 6.96 -1.77 -14.53
CA ALA A 90 8.13 -2.56 -14.11
C ALA A 90 8.15 -3.93 -14.79
N ALA A 91 7.00 -4.59 -14.93
CA ALA A 91 6.90 -5.88 -15.61
C ALA A 91 7.25 -5.77 -17.10
N ILE A 92 6.82 -4.70 -17.79
CA ILE A 92 7.25 -4.41 -19.16
C ILE A 92 8.76 -4.17 -19.20
N LYS A 93 9.29 -3.26 -18.36
CA LYS A 93 10.72 -2.94 -18.29
C LYS A 93 11.58 -4.20 -18.09
N LEU A 94 11.17 -5.09 -17.19
CA LEU A 94 11.88 -6.33 -16.89
C LEU A 94 12.02 -7.26 -18.11
N ARG A 95 11.09 -7.22 -19.08
CA ARG A 95 11.21 -8.00 -20.33
C ARG A 95 12.33 -7.51 -21.24
N TYR A 96 12.75 -6.27 -21.07
CA TYR A 96 13.81 -5.66 -21.86
C TYR A 96 15.14 -5.65 -21.10
N THR A 97 15.13 -5.38 -19.80
CA THR A 97 16.36 -5.27 -19.02
C THR A 97 16.93 -6.62 -18.60
N GLU A 98 16.07 -7.61 -18.34
CA GLU A 98 16.48 -8.93 -17.84
C GLU A 98 15.86 -10.04 -18.69
N PRO A 99 16.17 -10.14 -19.99
CA PRO A 99 15.49 -11.09 -20.88
C PRO A 99 15.73 -12.55 -20.50
N ASP A 100 16.91 -12.89 -19.98
CA ASP A 100 17.37 -14.27 -19.81
C ASP A 100 17.06 -14.90 -18.45
N VAL A 101 16.47 -14.14 -17.52
CA VAL A 101 16.11 -14.71 -16.21
C VAL A 101 15.12 -15.87 -16.37
N PRO A 102 15.36 -17.02 -15.72
CA PRO A 102 14.45 -18.15 -15.76
C PRO A 102 13.13 -17.79 -15.08
N ARG A 103 12.01 -18.11 -15.74
CA ARG A 103 10.67 -17.73 -15.27
C ARG A 103 9.78 -18.96 -15.21
N ALA A 104 9.28 -19.27 -14.01
CA ALA A 104 8.33 -20.35 -13.79
C ALA A 104 7.01 -20.14 -14.56
N TYR A 105 6.65 -18.87 -14.81
CA TYR A 105 5.48 -18.51 -15.60
C TYR A 105 5.86 -17.58 -16.76
N LYS A 106 5.26 -17.82 -17.93
CA LYS A 106 5.42 -17.00 -19.14
C LYS A 106 4.05 -16.49 -19.58
N VAL A 107 3.98 -15.20 -19.89
CA VAL A 107 2.78 -14.56 -20.40
C VAL A 107 2.43 -15.15 -21.79
N PRO A 108 1.17 -15.58 -22.01
CA PRO A 108 0.74 -16.05 -23.33
C PRO A 108 0.85 -14.94 -24.38
N GLY A 109 1.09 -15.32 -25.64
CA GLY A 109 1.34 -14.34 -26.72
C GLY A 109 2.78 -13.82 -26.80
N GLY A 110 3.71 -14.49 -26.11
CA GLY A 110 5.15 -14.23 -26.19
C GLY A 110 5.65 -13.19 -25.20
N ALA A 111 6.98 -13.16 -25.03
CA ALA A 111 7.63 -12.39 -23.97
C ALA A 111 7.46 -10.85 -24.11
N ARG A 112 7.23 -10.35 -25.32
CA ARG A 112 7.11 -8.91 -25.61
C ARG A 112 5.67 -8.52 -26.00
N ALA A 113 5.14 -9.08 -27.09
CA ALA A 113 3.80 -8.73 -27.57
C ALA A 113 2.70 -9.03 -26.54
N GLY A 114 2.66 -10.27 -26.02
CA GLY A 114 1.73 -10.64 -24.95
C GLY A 114 1.89 -9.80 -23.68
N MET A 115 3.12 -9.48 -23.29
CA MET A 115 3.39 -8.60 -22.14
C MET A 115 2.81 -7.20 -22.35
N TRP A 116 3.05 -6.58 -23.50
CA TRP A 116 2.53 -5.24 -23.82
C TRP A 116 1.01 -5.19 -23.88
N ILE A 117 0.38 -6.21 -24.45
CA ILE A 117 -1.09 -6.27 -24.51
C ILE A 117 -1.66 -6.35 -23.09
N ILE A 118 -1.21 -7.31 -22.27
CA ILE A 118 -1.79 -7.52 -20.94
C ILE A 118 -1.46 -6.37 -19.99
N ALA A 119 -0.18 -5.96 -19.90
CA ALA A 119 0.19 -4.84 -19.04
C ALA A 119 -0.33 -3.50 -19.57
N GLY A 120 -0.42 -3.32 -20.89
CA GLY A 120 -1.02 -2.14 -21.49
C GLY A 120 -2.50 -2.00 -21.13
N ILE A 121 -3.29 -3.07 -21.24
CA ILE A 121 -4.68 -3.10 -20.79
C ILE A 121 -4.77 -2.83 -19.29
N GLY A 122 -3.87 -3.41 -18.48
CA GLY A 122 -3.81 -3.18 -17.04
C GLY A 122 -3.53 -1.71 -16.68
N ILE A 123 -2.59 -1.08 -17.38
CA ILE A 123 -2.25 0.34 -17.21
C ILE A 123 -3.44 1.22 -17.64
N LEU A 124 -4.02 0.98 -18.82
CA LEU A 124 -5.15 1.76 -19.32
C LEU A 124 -6.37 1.66 -18.38
N THR A 125 -6.68 0.46 -17.90
CA THR A 125 -7.75 0.25 -16.91
C THR A 125 -7.45 0.98 -15.60
N SER A 126 -6.20 0.90 -15.11
CA SER A 126 -5.79 1.58 -13.87
C SER A 126 -5.85 3.10 -14.00
N LEU A 127 -5.45 3.66 -15.15
CA LEU A 127 -5.56 5.08 -15.47
C LEU A 127 -7.03 5.51 -15.55
N PHE A 128 -7.89 4.68 -16.13
CA PHE A 128 -9.33 4.94 -16.17
C PHE A 128 -9.94 4.98 -14.77
N VAL A 129 -9.62 4.01 -13.90
CA VAL A 129 -10.07 4.01 -12.50
C VAL A 129 -9.55 5.24 -11.75
N LEU A 130 -8.28 5.61 -11.96
CA LEU A 130 -7.70 6.82 -11.37
C LEU A 130 -8.46 8.09 -11.81
N PHE A 131 -8.84 8.16 -13.09
CA PHE A 131 -9.62 9.29 -13.61
C PHE A 131 -11.04 9.33 -13.01
N ILE A 132 -11.75 8.20 -13.01
CA ILE A 132 -13.12 8.09 -12.49
C ILE A 132 -13.17 8.37 -10.99
N GLY A 133 -12.14 8.02 -10.22
CA GLY A 133 -12.10 8.27 -8.78
C GLY A 133 -12.19 9.75 -8.40
N PHE A 134 -11.98 10.71 -9.32
CA PHE A 134 -12.21 12.14 -9.07
C PHE A 134 -13.67 12.58 -9.24
N PHE A 135 -14.58 11.66 -9.60
CA PHE A 135 -16.00 11.93 -9.76
C PHE A 135 -16.78 11.28 -8.62
N PRO A 136 -17.52 12.08 -7.83
CA PRO A 136 -18.24 11.53 -6.70
C PRO A 136 -19.42 10.66 -7.16
N PRO A 137 -19.69 9.53 -6.49
CA PRO A 137 -20.88 8.73 -6.76
C PRO A 137 -22.14 9.52 -6.42
N SER A 138 -23.19 9.35 -7.23
CA SER A 138 -24.48 10.06 -7.08
C SER A 138 -25.22 9.79 -5.77
N GLN A 139 -24.84 8.71 -5.08
CA GLN A 139 -25.42 8.28 -3.80
C GLN A 139 -24.86 9.04 -2.60
N LEU A 140 -23.78 9.82 -2.79
CA LEU A 140 -23.19 10.64 -1.74
C LEU A 140 -23.78 12.05 -1.77
N GLU A 141 -24.34 12.48 -0.64
CA GLU A 141 -24.68 13.88 -0.41
C GLU A 141 -23.40 14.69 -0.20
N ILE A 142 -22.83 15.19 -1.30
CA ILE A 142 -21.63 16.03 -1.25
C ILE A 142 -22.01 17.48 -1.42
N SER A 143 -21.71 18.29 -0.41
CA SER A 143 -21.97 19.74 -0.42
C SER A 143 -21.15 20.50 -1.46
N SER A 144 -19.95 20.01 -1.80
CA SER A 144 -19.09 20.61 -2.82
C SER A 144 -18.21 19.58 -3.55
N VAL A 145 -18.40 19.48 -4.86
CA VAL A 145 -17.57 18.65 -5.75
C VAL A 145 -16.11 19.12 -5.75
N VAL A 146 -15.88 20.42 -5.60
CA VAL A 146 -14.51 20.98 -5.51
C VAL A 146 -13.81 20.48 -4.26
N VAL A 147 -14.50 20.48 -3.11
CA VAL A 147 -13.96 19.97 -1.84
C VAL A 147 -13.66 18.48 -1.94
N TYR A 148 -14.56 17.69 -2.55
CA TYR A 148 -14.33 16.26 -2.78
C TYR A 148 -13.06 15.99 -3.60
N ARG A 149 -12.92 16.68 -4.75
CA ARG A 149 -11.75 16.54 -5.63
C ARG A 149 -10.47 16.99 -4.97
N ALA A 150 -10.50 18.12 -4.26
CA ALA A 150 -9.36 18.63 -3.51
C ALA A 150 -8.93 17.66 -2.41
N PHE A 151 -9.87 17.13 -1.63
CA PHE A 151 -9.60 16.15 -0.58
C PHE A 151 -8.88 14.92 -1.16
N ILE A 152 -9.42 14.33 -2.23
CA ILE A 152 -8.84 13.16 -2.87
C ILE A 152 -7.46 13.47 -3.44
N GLY A 153 -7.33 14.55 -4.20
CA GLY A 153 -6.06 14.94 -4.82
C GLY A 153 -4.97 15.19 -3.78
N ILE A 154 -5.27 15.97 -2.74
CA ILE A 154 -4.32 16.25 -1.65
C ILE A 154 -3.97 14.97 -0.90
N SER A 155 -4.97 14.16 -0.53
CA SER A 155 -4.72 12.92 0.21
C SER A 155 -3.86 11.95 -0.60
N LEU A 156 -4.11 11.82 -1.89
CA LEU A 156 -3.32 10.99 -2.80
C LEU A 156 -1.87 11.48 -2.89
N VAL A 157 -1.66 12.79 -3.08
CA VAL A 157 -0.31 13.38 -3.13
C VAL A 157 0.43 13.17 -1.81
N VAL A 158 -0.23 13.40 -0.67
CA VAL A 158 0.36 13.18 0.65
C VAL A 158 0.74 11.70 0.84
N MET A 159 -0.17 10.77 0.54
CA MET A 159 0.08 9.34 0.71
C MET A 159 1.19 8.82 -0.20
N VAL A 160 1.26 9.31 -1.43
CA VAL A 160 2.36 8.99 -2.35
C VAL A 160 3.67 9.62 -1.86
N ALA A 161 3.65 10.84 -1.34
CA ALA A 161 4.85 11.53 -0.88
C ALA A 161 5.49 10.88 0.35
N ILE A 162 4.71 10.32 1.29
CA ILE A 162 5.23 9.70 2.53
C ILE A 162 6.39 8.71 2.27
N PRO A 163 6.26 7.65 1.43
CA PRO A 163 7.35 6.72 1.18
C PRO A 163 8.56 7.39 0.52
N PHE A 164 8.36 8.36 -0.39
CA PHE A 164 9.47 9.08 -1.02
C PHE A 164 10.21 9.99 -0.03
N ILE A 165 9.49 10.64 0.88
CA ILE A 165 10.05 11.44 1.97
C ILE A 165 10.87 10.53 2.89
N LEU A 166 10.31 9.41 3.35
CA LEU A 166 11.04 8.43 4.17
C LEU A 166 12.31 7.94 3.49
N TYR A 167 12.23 7.66 2.18
CA TYR A 167 13.38 7.26 1.38
C TYR A 167 14.43 8.36 1.26
N ALA A 168 14.03 9.62 1.06
CA ALA A 168 14.96 10.75 0.96
C ALA A 168 15.68 11.04 2.28
N PHE A 169 14.99 10.87 3.43
CA PHE A 169 15.57 11.07 4.76
C PHE A 169 16.23 9.83 5.35
N ARG A 170 16.35 8.73 4.58
CA ARG A 170 16.95 7.50 5.06
C ARG A 170 18.40 7.69 5.43
N LYS A 171 18.79 7.16 6.59
CA LYS A 171 20.18 7.22 7.07
C LYS A 171 20.87 5.88 6.84
N PRO A 172 22.17 5.84 6.50
CA PRO A 172 22.92 4.59 6.41
C PRO A 172 22.84 3.74 7.69
N SER A 173 22.67 4.38 8.85
CA SER A 173 22.52 3.75 10.16
C SER A 173 21.18 3.03 10.36
N TRP A 174 20.21 3.17 9.45
CA TRP A 174 18.91 2.49 9.54
C TRP A 174 18.95 1.05 9.02
N LYS A 175 19.97 0.70 8.22
CA LYS A 175 20.21 -0.70 7.85
C LYS A 175 20.42 -1.50 9.14
N ALA A 176 19.58 -2.51 9.33
CA ALA A 176 19.70 -3.39 10.49
C ALA A 176 21.12 -3.99 10.52
N LYS A 177 21.84 -3.82 11.64
CA LYS A 177 23.10 -4.52 11.85
C LYS A 177 22.84 -6.03 11.85
N PRO A 178 23.71 -6.86 11.22
CA PRO A 178 23.52 -8.31 11.14
C PRO A 178 23.45 -9.04 12.51
N GLU A 179 23.79 -8.38 13.61
CA GLU A 179 23.89 -8.97 14.96
C GLU A 179 22.56 -9.56 15.48
N ALA A 180 21.40 -9.10 14.99
CA ALA A 180 20.11 -9.69 15.35
C ALA A 180 19.86 -11.10 14.76
N LYS A 181 20.69 -11.56 13.81
CA LYS A 181 20.62 -12.93 13.26
C LYS A 181 21.38 -13.95 14.11
N GLN A 182 22.42 -13.56 14.84
CA GLN A 182 23.27 -14.50 15.59
C GLN A 182 22.66 -14.97 16.92
N ALA A 183 21.76 -14.19 17.53
CA ALA A 183 21.05 -14.61 18.74
C ALA A 183 19.89 -15.62 18.51
N LYS A 184 19.64 -16.01 17.25
CA LYS A 184 18.62 -17.01 16.87
C LYS A 184 19.20 -18.31 16.30
N ALA A 185 20.53 -18.46 16.33
CA ALA A 185 21.24 -19.67 15.90
C ALA A 185 22.03 -20.33 17.05
N ALA A 186 21.80 -19.90 18.29
CA ALA A 186 22.37 -20.47 19.51
C ALA A 186 21.26 -20.88 20.47
#